data_AF-X1RFP3-F1
#
_entry.id   AF-X1RFP3-F1
#
_cell.length_a   1.000
_cell.length_b   1.000
_cell.length_c   1.000
_cell.angle_alpha   90.00
_cell.angle_beta   90.00
_cell.angle_gamma   90.00
#
_symmetry.space_group_name_H-M   'P 1'
#
loop_
_entity.id
_entity.type
_entity.pdbx_description
1 polymer ?
#
loop_
_entity_poly.entity_id
_entity_poly.type
_entity_poly.pdbx_seq_one_letter_code
_entity_poly.pdbx_strand_id
1 'polypeptide(L)'
;DLVEEAKKYLSLSIDFPLEGSSNLEIEVSGLENNFQLNGKLSTKEGNIGGYDFLNLSAGFNYDSGEIHVKEVKAEVAGGQIKGTGGVNLSKKLPEYTFSFDFSRFDTQSDLLKPLFSNYLKNGLLSGKIDLKGIIAEGEDTNLTAKIKVEDNELGDFLLQAEGTIAKDNFMDLKLKAEEINLKGLGQTLNYKEIEGQAGFIGTLSGLLENPKIKGKIEVR
;
A
#
# COMPACT_ATOMS: atom_id res chain seq x y z
N ASP A 1 -16.44 -0.25 33.19
CA ASP A 1 -15.31 -1.21 33.17
C ASP A 1 -14.40 -0.76 32.05
N LEU A 2 -13.14 -0.43 32.36
CA LEU A 2 -12.17 0.06 31.37
C LEU A 2 -11.96 -0.94 30.22
N VAL A 3 -12.12 -2.23 30.50
CA VAL A 3 -12.04 -3.29 29.48
C VAL A 3 -13.21 -3.21 28.50
N GLU A 4 -14.42 -2.93 28.98
CA GLU A 4 -15.61 -2.79 28.12
C GLU A 4 -15.57 -1.50 27.28
N GLU A 5 -15.06 -0.39 27.84
CA GLU A 5 -14.90 0.84 27.07
C GLU A 5 -13.79 0.70 26.02
N ALA A 6 -12.66 0.04 26.34
CA ALA A 6 -11.62 -0.28 25.36
C ALA A 6 -12.13 -1.18 24.23
N LYS A 7 -12.99 -2.18 24.54
CA LYS A 7 -13.64 -3.03 23.53
C LYS A 7 -14.49 -2.23 22.56
N LYS A 8 -15.15 -1.15 23.01
CA LYS A 8 -15.97 -0.29 22.15
C LYS A 8 -15.16 0.39 21.05
N TYR A 9 -13.96 0.88 21.36
CA TYR A 9 -13.06 1.48 20.35
C TYR A 9 -12.44 0.43 19.42
N LEU A 10 -12.19 -0.78 19.91
CA LEU A 10 -11.75 -1.93 19.10
C LEU A 10 -12.87 -2.47 18.19
N SER A 11 -14.13 -2.37 18.60
CA SER A 11 -15.29 -2.79 17.80
C SER A 11 -15.79 -1.69 16.86
N LEU A 12 -15.45 -0.42 17.11
CA LEU A 12 -15.74 0.71 16.20
C LEU A 12 -14.82 0.79 14.97
N SER A 13 -13.77 -0.03 14.88
CA SER A 13 -12.70 0.17 13.89
C SER A 13 -12.62 -0.83 12.75
N ILE A 14 -13.45 -1.89 12.67
CA ILE A 14 -13.23 -2.94 11.66
C ILE A 14 -14.57 -3.50 11.14
N ASP A 15 -15.15 -2.82 10.15
CA ASP A 15 -15.81 -3.49 9.00
C ASP A 15 -14.73 -3.93 7.98
N PHE A 16 -13.57 -4.35 8.46
CA PHE A 16 -12.53 -4.95 7.62
C PHE A 16 -12.72 -6.47 7.71
N PRO A 17 -13.03 -7.16 6.59
CA PRO A 17 -13.17 -8.61 6.60
C PRO A 17 -11.79 -9.22 6.82
N LEU A 18 -11.42 -9.41 8.09
CA LEU A 18 -10.25 -10.15 8.52
C LEU A 18 -10.71 -11.56 8.91
N GLU A 19 -10.34 -12.55 8.12
CA GLU A 19 -10.58 -13.96 8.42
C GLU A 19 -9.28 -14.61 8.91
N GLY A 20 -9.33 -15.39 9.99
CA GLY A 20 -8.15 -16.12 10.51
C GLY A 20 -8.09 -16.24 12.03
N SER A 21 -7.35 -17.24 12.54
CA SER A 21 -7.10 -17.41 13.97
C SER A 21 -6.01 -16.45 14.44
N SER A 22 -6.39 -15.49 15.28
CA SER A 22 -5.51 -14.39 15.70
C SER A 22 -5.25 -14.42 17.21
N ASN A 23 -4.01 -14.16 17.60
CA ASN A 23 -3.61 -13.91 18.97
C ASN A 23 -3.57 -12.40 19.19
N LEU A 24 -4.33 -11.91 20.15
CA LEU A 24 -4.42 -10.50 20.51
C LEU A 24 -4.07 -10.32 21.99
N GLU A 25 -3.01 -9.56 22.25
CA GLU A 25 -2.59 -9.15 23.59
C GLU A 25 -2.87 -7.66 23.74
N ILE A 26 -3.53 -7.26 24.83
CA ILE A 26 -3.85 -5.85 25.12
C ILE A 26 -3.52 -5.54 26.58
N GLU A 27 -2.86 -4.43 26.79
CA GLU A 27 -2.61 -3.81 28.08
C GLU A 27 -3.29 -2.43 28.12
N VAL A 28 -4.07 -2.18 29.18
CA VAL A 28 -4.78 -0.93 29.41
C VAL A 28 -4.24 -0.29 30.68
N SER A 29 -3.89 1.00 30.62
CA SER A 29 -3.41 1.77 31.76
C SER A 29 -4.03 3.17 31.78
N GLY A 30 -3.88 3.91 32.88
CA GLY A 30 -4.39 5.28 33.02
C GLY A 30 -5.78 5.40 33.66
N LEU A 31 -6.34 6.62 33.59
CA LEU A 31 -7.65 6.96 34.17
C LEU A 31 -8.73 6.96 33.08
N GLU A 32 -10.01 6.86 33.44
CA GLU A 32 -11.13 6.73 32.50
C GLU A 32 -11.17 7.82 31.41
N ASN A 33 -10.75 9.05 31.72
CA ASN A 33 -10.68 10.17 30.76
C ASN A 33 -9.31 10.37 30.11
N ASN A 34 -8.32 9.54 30.44
CA ASN A 34 -6.96 9.60 29.91
C ASN A 34 -6.29 8.21 30.03
N PHE A 35 -6.89 7.23 29.36
CA PHE A 35 -6.37 5.87 29.33
C PHE A 35 -5.45 5.69 28.12
N GLN A 36 -4.52 4.76 28.27
CA GLN A 36 -3.57 4.33 27.26
C GLN A 36 -3.84 2.87 26.94
N LEU A 37 -3.69 2.52 25.67
CA LEU A 37 -3.76 1.13 25.22
C LEU A 37 -2.43 0.79 24.55
N ASN A 38 -1.89 -0.38 24.88
CA ASN A 38 -0.83 -1.01 24.11
C ASN A 38 -1.32 -2.40 23.70
N GLY A 39 -1.08 -2.79 22.46
CA GLY A 39 -1.49 -4.09 21.99
C GLY A 39 -0.55 -4.69 20.96
N LYS A 40 -0.64 -6.00 20.85
CA LYS A 40 0.07 -6.80 19.85
C LYS A 40 -0.92 -7.75 19.21
N LEU A 41 -0.89 -7.79 17.89
CA LEU A 41 -1.65 -8.71 17.06
C LEU A 41 -0.67 -9.67 16.39
N SER A 42 -1.01 -10.96 16.36
CA SER A 42 -0.28 -11.97 15.60
C SER A 42 -1.24 -12.99 14.99
N THR A 43 -1.12 -13.22 13.69
CA THR A 43 -2.00 -14.10 12.92
C THR A 43 -1.17 -14.92 11.94
N LYS A 44 -1.26 -16.25 12.01
CA LYS A 44 -0.43 -17.13 11.17
C LYS A 44 -0.84 -17.13 9.72
N GLU A 45 -2.14 -17.13 9.46
CA GLU A 45 -2.74 -17.11 8.14
C GLU A 45 -4.07 -16.37 8.24
N GLY A 46 -4.41 -15.65 7.18
CA GLY A 46 -5.71 -15.01 7.10
C GLY A 46 -5.95 -14.33 5.77
N ASN A 47 -7.11 -13.72 5.64
CA ASN A 47 -7.51 -12.95 4.48
C ASN A 47 -7.84 -11.52 4.89
N ILE A 48 -7.38 -10.53 4.13
CA ILE A 48 -7.70 -9.12 4.31
C ILE A 48 -8.17 -8.56 2.98
N GLY A 49 -9.43 -8.11 2.93
CA GLY A 49 -9.98 -7.44 1.74
C GLY A 49 -9.97 -8.32 0.49
N GLY A 50 -10.09 -9.64 0.65
CA GLY A 50 -10.02 -10.62 -0.43
C GLY A 50 -8.61 -11.14 -0.71
N TYR A 51 -7.57 -10.68 0.00
CA TYR A 51 -6.19 -11.08 -0.22
C TYR A 51 -5.62 -11.88 0.94
N ASP A 52 -5.07 -13.05 0.62
CA ASP A 52 -4.45 -13.93 1.60
C ASP A 52 -3.10 -13.37 2.07
N PHE A 53 -2.82 -13.55 3.35
CA PHE A 53 -1.55 -13.23 3.97
C PHE A 53 -1.11 -14.35 4.91
N LEU A 54 0.20 -14.40 5.19
CA LEU A 54 0.80 -15.25 6.21
C LEU A 54 1.59 -14.42 7.23
N ASN A 55 1.74 -14.97 8.43
CA ASN A 55 2.63 -14.47 9.48
C ASN A 55 2.49 -12.96 9.77
N LEU A 56 1.26 -12.46 9.86
CA LEU A 56 1.00 -11.09 10.25
C LEU A 56 1.41 -10.87 11.71
N SER A 57 2.20 -9.84 11.95
CA SER A 57 2.47 -9.30 13.28
C SER A 57 2.34 -7.78 13.24
N ALA A 58 1.70 -7.18 14.23
CA ALA A 58 1.62 -5.73 14.38
C ALA A 58 1.56 -5.34 15.86
N GLY A 59 2.26 -4.26 16.22
CA GLY A 59 2.04 -3.56 17.47
C GLY A 59 1.13 -2.36 17.24
N PHE A 60 0.32 -2.01 18.22
CA PHE A 60 -0.44 -0.78 18.19
C PHE A 60 -0.49 -0.13 19.57
N ASN A 61 -0.60 1.20 19.59
CA ASN A 61 -0.86 1.92 20.81
C ASN A 61 -1.89 3.03 20.58
N TYR A 62 -2.67 3.33 21.61
CA TYR A 62 -3.51 4.50 21.69
C TYR A 62 -3.06 5.34 22.87
N ASP A 63 -2.79 6.62 22.63
CA ASP A 63 -2.45 7.58 23.68
C ASP A 63 -2.94 8.97 23.27
N SER A 64 -3.65 9.65 24.17
CA SER A 64 -4.01 11.06 24.03
C SER A 64 -4.69 11.43 22.70
N GLY A 65 -5.58 10.54 22.21
CA GLY A 65 -6.31 10.72 20.96
C GLY A 65 -5.51 10.39 19.69
N GLU A 66 -4.35 9.74 19.82
CA GLU A 66 -3.58 9.24 18.70
C GLU A 66 -3.52 7.73 18.71
N ILE A 67 -3.85 7.12 17.56
CA ILE A 67 -3.61 5.70 17.31
C ILE A 67 -2.31 5.59 16.53
N HIS A 68 -1.43 4.70 16.95
CA HIS A 68 -0.18 4.38 16.26
C HIS A 68 -0.14 2.88 15.99
N VAL A 69 0.21 2.50 14.77
CA VAL A 69 0.48 1.12 14.36
C VAL A 69 1.96 1.02 14.01
N LYS A 70 2.65 0.07 14.61
CA LYS A 70 4.10 -0.10 14.54
C LYS A 70 4.44 -1.53 14.20
N GLU A 71 5.59 -1.71 13.57
CA GLU A 71 6.17 -3.04 13.32
C GLU A 71 5.22 -3.98 12.58
N VAL A 72 4.38 -3.46 11.68
CA VAL A 72 3.57 -4.30 10.80
C VAL A 72 4.53 -5.13 9.97
N LYS A 73 4.32 -6.44 9.95
CA LYS A 73 5.03 -7.39 9.09
C LYS A 73 4.05 -8.46 8.65
N ALA A 74 4.06 -8.82 7.38
CA ALA A 74 3.31 -9.96 6.87
C ALA A 74 3.96 -10.47 5.58
N GLU A 75 3.62 -11.69 5.20
CA GLU A 75 3.90 -12.23 3.88
C GLU A 75 2.64 -12.12 3.02
N VAL A 76 2.76 -11.47 1.87
CA VAL A 76 1.66 -11.19 0.93
C VAL A 76 2.21 -11.26 -0.47
N ALA A 77 1.43 -11.78 -1.42
CA ALA A 77 1.80 -11.79 -2.84
C ALA A 77 3.18 -12.46 -3.11
N GLY A 78 3.54 -13.50 -2.34
CA GLY A 78 4.83 -14.18 -2.44
C GLY A 78 6.04 -13.40 -1.89
N GLY A 79 5.81 -12.20 -1.38
CA GLY A 79 6.82 -11.31 -0.82
C GLY A 79 6.55 -10.93 0.64
N GLN A 80 7.19 -9.87 1.10
CA GLN A 80 7.06 -9.36 2.47
C GLN A 80 6.61 -7.91 2.46
N ILE A 81 5.74 -7.54 3.39
CA ILE A 81 5.40 -6.15 3.69
C ILE A 81 5.90 -5.81 5.10
N LYS A 82 6.38 -4.58 5.26
CA LYS A 82 6.68 -3.94 6.54
C LYS A 82 5.99 -2.59 6.57
N GLY A 83 5.48 -2.15 7.72
CA GLY A 83 4.82 -0.87 7.77
C GLY A 83 4.64 -0.26 9.15
N THR A 84 4.28 1.01 9.12
CA THR A 84 3.92 1.82 10.28
C THR A 84 2.85 2.84 9.88
N GLY A 85 2.15 3.38 10.86
CA GLY A 85 1.28 4.51 10.61
C GLY A 85 0.59 5.00 11.86
N GLY A 86 -0.30 5.95 11.67
CA GLY A 86 -1.10 6.46 12.77
C GLY A 86 -2.26 7.32 12.31
N VAL A 87 -3.17 7.55 13.25
CA VAL A 87 -4.36 8.39 13.09
C VAL A 87 -4.42 9.34 14.26
N ASN A 88 -4.46 10.65 13.98
CA ASN A 88 -4.68 11.68 14.98
C ASN A 88 -6.19 11.99 15.03
N LEU A 89 -6.84 11.53 16.10
CA LEU A 89 -8.27 11.72 16.38
C LEU A 89 -8.54 12.99 17.20
N SER A 90 -7.50 13.65 17.72
CA SER A 90 -7.61 14.88 18.51
C SER A 90 -7.98 16.10 17.66
N LYS A 91 -7.93 15.97 16.34
CA LYS A 91 -8.35 17.01 15.38
C LYS A 91 -9.84 16.91 15.08
N LYS A 92 -10.45 18.07 14.76
CA LYS A 92 -11.85 18.14 14.32
C LYS A 92 -12.13 17.23 13.11
N LEU A 93 -11.18 17.16 12.19
CA LEU A 93 -11.14 16.19 11.10
C LEU A 93 -9.93 15.30 11.35
N PRO A 94 -10.11 14.00 11.63
CA PRO A 94 -8.98 13.12 11.90
C PRO A 94 -8.03 13.03 10.72
N GLU A 95 -6.74 13.00 10.99
CA GLU A 95 -5.69 12.87 9.97
C GLU A 95 -5.01 11.52 10.12
N TYR A 96 -4.63 10.91 9.00
CA TYR A 96 -3.87 9.67 9.01
C TYR A 96 -2.59 9.76 8.20
N THR A 97 -1.61 8.94 8.55
CA THR A 97 -0.40 8.73 7.77
C THR A 97 0.02 7.28 7.88
N PHE A 98 0.29 6.63 6.76
CA PHE A 98 0.80 5.26 6.70
C PHE A 98 2.01 5.18 5.78
N SER A 99 2.93 4.28 6.11
CA SER A 99 4.15 4.05 5.36
C SER A 99 4.40 2.54 5.31
N PHE A 100 4.58 2.02 4.10
CA PHE A 100 4.78 0.60 3.84
C PHE A 100 6.01 0.41 2.96
N ASP A 101 6.92 -0.45 3.38
CA ASP A 101 7.93 -1.05 2.52
C ASP A 101 7.46 -2.44 2.11
N PHE A 102 7.60 -2.79 0.84
CA PHE A 102 7.32 -4.14 0.36
C PHE A 102 8.51 -4.67 -0.43
N SER A 103 8.69 -5.98 -0.42
CA SER A 103 9.80 -6.62 -1.12
C SER A 103 9.34 -7.93 -1.78
N ARG A 104 9.83 -8.15 -3.00
CA ARG A 104 9.66 -9.38 -3.77
C ARG A 104 8.18 -9.78 -3.97
N PHE A 105 7.29 -8.81 -4.14
CA PHE A 105 5.90 -9.09 -4.53
C PHE A 105 5.88 -9.64 -5.95
N ASP A 106 5.29 -10.82 -6.13
CA ASP A 106 5.16 -11.46 -7.44
C ASP A 106 4.10 -10.72 -8.28
N THR A 107 4.49 -10.21 -9.45
CA THR A 107 3.58 -9.52 -10.38
C THR A 107 2.41 -10.39 -10.84
N GLN A 108 2.51 -11.72 -10.69
CA GLN A 108 1.46 -12.68 -11.02
C GLN A 108 0.54 -13.03 -9.84
N SER A 109 0.81 -12.51 -8.64
CA SER A 109 -0.06 -12.70 -7.49
C SER A 109 -1.47 -12.15 -7.72
N ASP A 110 -2.48 -12.77 -7.11
CA ASP A 110 -3.88 -12.32 -7.21
C ASP A 110 -4.07 -10.86 -6.76
N LEU A 111 -3.26 -10.39 -5.81
CA LEU A 111 -3.18 -9.00 -5.38
C LEU A 111 -2.90 -8.02 -6.53
N LEU A 112 -2.04 -8.42 -7.45
CA LEU A 112 -1.47 -7.55 -8.47
C LEU A 112 -2.09 -7.76 -9.85
N LYS A 113 -2.83 -8.86 -10.05
CA LYS A 113 -3.54 -9.16 -11.30
C LYS A 113 -4.41 -8.01 -11.81
N PRO A 114 -5.24 -7.32 -10.99
CA PRO A 114 -6.06 -6.21 -11.48
C PRO A 114 -5.24 -5.06 -12.08
N LEU A 115 -4.02 -4.84 -11.57
CA LEU A 115 -3.17 -3.72 -11.95
C LEU A 115 -2.34 -3.99 -13.20
N PHE A 116 -1.91 -5.24 -13.41
CA PHE A 116 -0.85 -5.57 -14.35
C PHE A 116 -1.24 -6.58 -15.43
N SER A 117 -2.54 -6.91 -15.52
CA SER A 117 -3.12 -8.11 -16.14
C SER A 117 -2.64 -8.57 -17.53
N ASN A 118 -1.82 -7.82 -18.28
CA ASN A 118 -1.26 -8.31 -19.55
C ASN A 118 0.17 -7.86 -19.91
N TYR A 119 0.74 -6.86 -19.23
CA TYR A 119 1.99 -6.20 -19.69
C TYR A 119 3.22 -6.55 -18.86
N LEU A 120 3.05 -6.86 -17.57
CA LEU A 120 4.15 -7.24 -16.66
C LEU A 120 4.08 -8.73 -16.35
N LYS A 121 4.33 -9.56 -17.37
CA LYS A 121 4.42 -11.00 -17.21
C LYS A 121 5.73 -11.35 -16.51
N ASN A 122 5.62 -11.96 -15.32
CA ASN A 122 6.72 -12.38 -14.46
C ASN A 122 7.53 -11.21 -13.91
N GLY A 123 7.97 -11.27 -12.66
CA GLY A 123 8.82 -10.26 -12.07
C GLY A 123 8.51 -10.02 -10.61
N LEU A 124 9.40 -9.29 -9.97
CA LEU A 124 9.36 -8.99 -8.55
C LEU A 124 9.28 -7.49 -8.35
N LEU A 125 8.30 -7.06 -7.56
CA LEU A 125 8.15 -5.67 -7.14
C LEU A 125 8.71 -5.50 -5.74
N SER A 126 9.54 -4.49 -5.57
CA SER A 126 9.99 -4.02 -4.25
C SER A 126 9.87 -2.52 -4.20
N GLY A 127 9.57 -1.94 -3.04
CA GLY A 127 9.37 -0.50 -2.99
C GLY A 127 8.84 0.02 -1.69
N LYS A 128 8.46 1.29 -1.73
CA LYS A 128 7.87 2.02 -0.63
C LYS A 128 6.63 2.77 -1.07
N ILE A 129 5.60 2.76 -0.24
CA ILE A 129 4.36 3.51 -0.40
C ILE A 129 4.11 4.33 0.86
N ASP A 130 3.89 5.61 0.70
CA ASP A 130 3.47 6.55 1.75
C ASP A 130 2.06 7.06 1.41
N LEU A 131 1.17 7.02 2.39
CA LEU A 131 -0.21 7.49 2.30
C LEU A 131 -0.46 8.55 3.36
N LYS A 132 -1.16 9.63 3.00
CA LYS A 132 -1.57 10.67 3.95
C LYS A 132 -2.91 11.28 3.55
N GLY A 133 -3.80 11.45 4.51
CA GLY A 133 -5.09 12.10 4.23
C GLY A 133 -5.85 12.49 5.48
N ILE A 134 -7.08 12.95 5.23
CA ILE A 134 -8.05 13.34 6.23
C ILE A 134 -9.22 12.36 6.17
N ILE A 135 -9.75 11.94 7.32
CA ILE A 135 -10.92 11.08 7.42
C ILE A 135 -12.16 11.98 7.40
N ALA A 136 -12.57 12.42 6.21
CA ALA A 136 -13.80 13.16 6.00
C ALA A 136 -14.40 12.88 4.60
N GLU A 137 -15.69 13.17 4.44
CA GLU A 137 -16.37 12.99 3.16
C GLU A 137 -15.82 13.96 2.11
N GLY A 138 -15.46 13.44 0.94
CA GLY A 138 -14.94 14.23 -0.17
C GLY A 138 -13.44 14.57 -0.09
N GLU A 139 -12.75 14.13 0.96
CA GLU A 139 -11.30 14.31 1.08
C GLU A 139 -10.53 13.22 0.31
N ASP A 140 -9.47 13.66 -0.35
CA ASP A 140 -8.58 12.80 -1.12
C ASP A 140 -7.45 12.21 -0.25
N THR A 141 -6.96 11.05 -0.67
CA THR A 141 -5.75 10.41 -0.13
C THR A 141 -4.54 10.82 -0.95
N ASN A 142 -3.53 11.43 -0.33
CA ASN A 142 -2.24 11.64 -0.98
C ASN A 142 -1.46 10.33 -1.00
N LEU A 143 -0.90 9.99 -2.16
CA LEU A 143 -0.06 8.82 -2.40
C LEU A 143 1.32 9.28 -2.87
N THR A 144 2.36 8.70 -2.29
CA THR A 144 3.71 8.68 -2.86
C THR A 144 4.19 7.25 -2.92
N ALA A 145 4.61 6.78 -4.09
CA ALA A 145 5.13 5.43 -4.29
C ALA A 145 6.46 5.47 -5.04
N LYS A 146 7.39 4.61 -4.63
CA LYS A 146 8.62 4.29 -5.36
C LYS A 146 8.72 2.78 -5.47
N ILE A 147 8.73 2.26 -6.69
CA ILE A 147 8.64 0.84 -6.98
C ILE A 147 9.79 0.49 -7.91
N LYS A 148 10.57 -0.51 -7.52
CA LYS A 148 11.53 -1.21 -8.37
C LYS A 148 10.87 -2.47 -8.90
N VAL A 149 10.98 -2.66 -10.21
CA VAL A 149 10.59 -3.88 -10.90
C VAL A 149 11.87 -4.61 -11.28
N GLU A 150 11.96 -5.88 -10.91
CA GLU A 150 13.11 -6.75 -11.17
C GLU A 150 12.64 -8.05 -11.82
N ASP A 151 13.56 -8.76 -12.48
CA ASP A 151 13.32 -10.10 -13.04
C ASP A 151 12.13 -10.15 -14.02
N ASN A 152 11.88 -9.05 -14.73
CA ASN A 152 10.79 -8.91 -15.69
C ASN A 152 11.29 -8.95 -17.15
N GLU A 153 10.42 -9.37 -18.08
CA GLU A 153 10.72 -9.43 -19.52
C GLU A 153 11.05 -8.05 -20.14
N LEU A 154 10.55 -6.96 -19.56
CA LEU A 154 10.88 -5.58 -19.94
C LEU A 154 12.22 -5.10 -19.34
N GLY A 155 12.91 -5.95 -18.58
CA GLY A 155 14.10 -5.62 -17.80
C GLY A 155 13.78 -4.98 -16.46
N ASP A 156 14.82 -4.66 -15.71
CA ASP A 156 14.71 -3.93 -14.45
C ASP A 156 14.41 -2.45 -14.72
N PHE A 157 13.47 -1.87 -13.97
CA PHE A 157 13.17 -0.44 -14.08
C PHE A 157 12.59 0.12 -12.77
N LEU A 158 12.60 1.44 -12.66
CA LEU A 158 12.09 2.17 -11.51
C LEU A 158 10.82 2.92 -11.90
N LEU A 159 9.80 2.85 -11.05
CA LEU A 159 8.57 3.61 -11.13
C LEU A 159 8.44 4.52 -9.91
N GLN A 160 7.99 5.75 -10.13
CA GLN A 160 7.59 6.67 -9.09
C GLN A 160 6.20 7.20 -9.43
N ALA A 161 5.33 7.25 -8.43
CA ALA A 161 4.01 7.83 -8.54
C ALA A 161 3.76 8.79 -7.39
N GLU A 162 3.18 9.95 -7.67
CA GLU A 162 2.81 10.94 -6.66
C GLU A 162 1.51 11.63 -7.07
N GLY A 163 0.54 11.72 -6.16
CA GLY A 163 -0.70 12.45 -6.42
C GLY A 163 -1.81 12.06 -5.45
N THR A 164 -3.06 12.08 -5.94
CA THR A 164 -4.23 11.84 -5.10
C THR A 164 -5.07 10.65 -5.58
N ILE A 165 -5.76 10.04 -4.62
CA ILE A 165 -6.80 9.03 -4.83
C ILE A 165 -8.06 9.51 -4.08
N ALA A 166 -9.11 9.78 -4.84
CA ALA A 166 -10.41 10.15 -4.28
C ALA A 166 -11.16 8.92 -3.75
N LYS A 167 -12.20 9.15 -2.94
CA LYS A 167 -12.99 8.09 -2.28
C LYS A 167 -13.68 7.13 -3.26
N ASP A 168 -13.98 7.58 -4.46
CA ASP A 168 -14.54 6.77 -5.56
C ASP A 168 -13.46 6.00 -6.35
N ASN A 169 -12.23 5.97 -5.85
CA ASN A 169 -11.04 5.41 -6.49
C ASN A 169 -10.63 6.14 -7.78
N PHE A 170 -11.09 7.38 -8.00
CA PHE A 170 -10.52 8.22 -9.03
C PHE A 170 -9.09 8.61 -8.66
N MET A 171 -8.14 8.28 -9.54
CA MET A 171 -6.72 8.59 -9.36
C MET A 171 -6.35 9.83 -10.18
N ASP A 172 -5.50 10.70 -9.64
CA ASP A 172 -4.76 11.73 -10.37
C ASP A 172 -3.30 11.71 -9.91
N LEU A 173 -2.45 11.00 -10.65
CA LEU A 173 -1.08 10.70 -10.28
C LEU A 173 -0.11 11.22 -11.34
N LYS A 174 0.95 11.90 -10.91
CA LYS A 174 2.16 12.10 -11.70
C LYS A 174 2.97 10.82 -11.69
N LEU A 175 3.47 10.42 -12.84
CA LEU A 175 4.26 9.21 -13.03
C LEU A 175 5.64 9.56 -13.57
N LYS A 176 6.65 8.86 -13.05
CA LYS A 176 8.00 8.82 -13.60
C LYS A 176 8.46 7.38 -13.67
N ALA A 177 8.88 6.94 -14.85
CA ALA A 177 9.58 5.67 -15.02
C ALA A 177 11.00 5.93 -15.52
N GLU A 178 11.98 5.18 -15.01
CA GLU A 178 13.38 5.30 -15.37
C GLU A 178 13.97 3.91 -15.66
N GLU A 179 15.02 3.89 -16.47
CA GLU A 179 15.79 2.67 -16.79
C GLU A 179 15.02 1.61 -17.58
N ILE A 180 13.94 1.99 -18.28
CA ILE A 180 13.18 1.08 -19.14
C ILE A 180 14.12 0.52 -20.22
N ASN A 181 14.29 -0.80 -20.26
CA ASN A 181 15.13 -1.45 -21.25
C ASN A 181 14.38 -1.56 -22.59
N LEU A 182 14.84 -0.80 -23.58
CA LEU A 182 14.18 -0.74 -24.89
C LEU A 182 14.31 -2.04 -25.69
N LYS A 183 15.33 -2.85 -25.42
CA LYS A 183 15.48 -4.16 -26.04
C LYS A 183 14.40 -5.14 -25.55
N GLY A 184 14.14 -5.16 -24.25
CA GLY A 184 13.06 -5.96 -23.66
C GLY A 184 11.69 -5.48 -24.15
N LEU A 185 11.43 -4.17 -24.06
CA LEU A 185 10.19 -3.57 -24.54
C LEU A 185 9.96 -3.81 -26.05
N GLY A 186 11.00 -3.67 -26.86
CA GLY A 186 10.93 -3.91 -28.31
C GLY A 186 10.54 -5.35 -28.62
N GLN A 187 11.14 -6.33 -27.94
CA GLN A 187 10.78 -7.74 -28.08
C GLN A 187 9.31 -8.00 -27.73
N THR A 188 8.82 -7.46 -26.60
CA THR A 188 7.41 -7.60 -26.19
C THR A 188 6.44 -6.98 -27.20
N LEU A 189 6.82 -5.88 -27.86
CA LEU A 189 6.02 -5.17 -28.85
C LEU A 189 6.28 -5.63 -30.31
N ASN A 190 7.03 -6.70 -30.51
CA ASN A 190 7.45 -7.19 -31.83
C ASN A 190 8.25 -6.17 -32.69
N TYR A 191 8.91 -5.20 -32.06
CA TYR A 191 9.91 -4.36 -32.70
C TYR A 191 11.30 -4.95 -32.53
N LYS A 192 11.94 -5.26 -33.66
CA LYS A 192 13.34 -5.70 -33.69
C LYS A 192 14.23 -4.46 -33.80
N GLU A 193 15.42 -4.52 -33.19
CA GLU A 193 16.49 -3.51 -33.33
C GLU A 193 16.32 -2.20 -32.53
N ILE A 194 15.40 -2.14 -31.56
CA ILE A 194 15.39 -1.03 -30.59
C ILE A 194 16.26 -1.43 -29.39
N GLU A 195 17.27 -0.62 -29.11
CA GLU A 195 18.19 -0.79 -27.99
C GLU A 195 18.35 0.53 -27.24
N GLY A 196 19.00 0.51 -26.06
CA GLY A 196 19.18 1.67 -25.20
C GLY A 196 18.22 1.69 -24.02
N GLN A 197 18.13 2.85 -23.36
CA GLN A 197 17.27 3.05 -22.20
C GLN A 197 16.25 4.15 -22.47
N ALA A 198 15.07 4.02 -21.88
CA ALA A 198 14.06 5.06 -21.91
C ALA A 198 13.60 5.45 -20.51
N GLY A 199 13.20 6.71 -20.40
CA GLY A 199 12.38 7.21 -19.30
C GLY A 199 10.97 7.54 -19.79
N PHE A 200 10.03 7.60 -18.86
CA PHE A 200 8.68 8.13 -19.09
C PHE A 200 8.35 9.15 -18.02
N ILE A 201 7.78 10.28 -18.42
CA ILE A 201 7.21 11.28 -17.51
C ILE A 201 5.79 11.59 -17.98
N GLY A 202 4.82 11.51 -17.07
CA GLY A 202 3.42 11.69 -17.44
C GLY A 202 2.48 11.78 -16.26
N THR A 203 1.19 11.61 -16.56
CA THR A 203 0.12 11.51 -15.58
C THR A 203 -0.75 10.30 -15.86
N LEU A 204 -1.28 9.71 -14.80
CA LEU A 204 -2.36 8.73 -14.80
C LEU A 204 -3.57 9.38 -14.16
N SER A 205 -4.70 9.34 -14.87
CA SER A 205 -5.96 9.93 -14.42
C SER A 205 -7.13 8.98 -14.67
N GLY A 206 -8.10 8.89 -13.76
CA GLY A 206 -9.29 8.07 -13.94
C GLY A 206 -9.44 6.94 -12.92
N LEU A 207 -10.44 6.09 -13.14
CA LEU A 207 -10.73 4.93 -12.29
C LEU A 207 -9.74 3.80 -12.56
N LEU A 208 -9.55 2.91 -11.57
CA LEU A 208 -8.67 1.74 -11.67
C LEU A 208 -8.99 0.84 -12.87
N GLU A 209 -10.27 0.68 -13.17
CA GLU A 209 -10.78 -0.14 -14.28
C GLU A 209 -10.55 0.50 -15.66
N ASN A 210 -10.36 1.82 -15.73
CA ASN A 210 -10.18 2.55 -16.98
C ASN A 210 -9.24 3.76 -16.81
N PRO A 211 -7.96 3.53 -16.52
CA PRO A 211 -7.00 4.61 -16.32
C PRO A 211 -6.62 5.24 -17.67
N LYS A 212 -6.44 6.56 -17.67
CA LYS A 212 -5.93 7.32 -18.81
C LYS A 212 -4.51 7.79 -18.50
N ILE A 213 -3.57 7.29 -19.28
CA ILE A 213 -2.15 7.67 -19.17
C ILE A 213 -1.82 8.67 -20.29
N LYS A 214 -1.15 9.77 -19.93
CA LYS A 214 -0.60 10.75 -20.88
C LYS A 214 0.82 11.10 -20.47
N GLY A 215 1.74 11.21 -21.42
CA GLY A 215 3.11 11.57 -21.08
C GLY A 215 4.04 11.59 -22.28
N LYS A 216 5.33 11.67 -21.97
CA LYS A 216 6.42 11.67 -22.95
C LYS A 216 7.39 10.56 -22.61
N ILE A 217 7.89 9.91 -23.66
CA ILE A 217 9.00 8.96 -23.56
C ILE A 217 10.28 9.69 -23.96
N GLU A 218 11.32 9.56 -23.16
CA GLU A 218 12.64 10.11 -23.41
C GLU A 218 13.63 8.97 -23.63
N VAL A 219 14.20 8.86 -24.83
CA VAL A 219 15.20 7.84 -25.16
C VAL A 219 16.59 8.39 -24.93
N ARG A 220 17.48 7.56 -24.36
CA ARG A 220 18.88 7.87 -24.09
C ARG A 220 19.81 6.83 -24.69
#